data_AF-A0A367J348-F1
#
_entry.id   AF-A0A367J348-F1
#
_cell.length_a   1.000
_cell.length_b   1.000
_cell.length_c   1.000
_cell.angle_alpha   90.00
_cell.angle_beta   90.00
_cell.angle_gamma   90.00
#
_symmetry.space_group_name_H-M   'P 1'
#
loop_
_entity.id
_entity.type
_entity.pdbx_description
1 polymer ?
#
loop_
_entity_poly.entity_id
_entity_poly.type
_entity_poly.pdbx_seq_one_letter_code
_entity_poly.pdbx_strand_id
1 'polypeptide(L)'
;RRIAVYIASFLFALGWWIFIDGLTLLWNLSDRKIAPGIEDWIPGIIATLGMIIVNLIDKEALRGDGYDEHMAWRARLFLFLGFALMAGGISGSVAVLVTKYIYKEGLDIPNMYLGITDVVQCILIMISTAVLWIAQNTMETGYHVIM
;
A
#
# COMPACT_ATOMS: atom_id res chain seq x y z
N ARG A 1 -14.23 -1.44 -16.31
CA ARG A 1 -13.13 -2.44 -16.36
C ARG A 1 -11.75 -1.81 -16.59
N ARG A 2 -11.40 -1.39 -17.81
CA ARG A 2 -10.05 -0.87 -18.11
C ARG A 2 -9.70 0.41 -17.36
N ILE A 3 -10.67 1.31 -17.23
CA ILE A 3 -10.51 2.59 -16.51
C ILE A 3 -10.13 2.35 -15.04
N ALA A 4 -10.79 1.43 -14.34
CA ALA A 4 -10.49 1.16 -12.92
C ALA A 4 -9.07 0.58 -12.72
N VAL A 5 -8.64 -0.32 -13.61
CA VAL A 5 -7.27 -0.85 -13.60
C VAL A 5 -6.26 0.27 -13.86
N TYR A 6 -6.50 1.14 -14.85
CA TYR A 6 -5.63 2.29 -15.12
C TYR A 6 -5.57 3.28 -13.95
N ILE A 7 -6.71 3.56 -13.31
CA ILE A 7 -6.77 4.42 -12.11
C ILE A 7 -5.95 3.79 -10.98
N ALA A 8 -6.09 2.49 -10.73
CA ALA A 8 -5.32 1.84 -9.69
C ALA A 8 -3.82 1.83 -9.95
N SER A 9 -3.40 1.49 -11.19
CA SER A 9 -2.00 1.56 -11.58
C SER A 9 -1.44 2.98 -11.47
N PHE A 10 -2.25 3.99 -11.84
CA PHE A 10 -1.88 5.39 -11.67
C PHE A 10 -1.71 5.77 -10.19
N LEU A 11 -2.64 5.40 -9.32
CA LEU A 11 -2.56 5.66 -7.88
C LEU A 11 -1.34 4.99 -7.23
N PHE A 12 -1.03 3.75 -7.64
CA PHE A 12 0.15 3.04 -7.17
C PHE A 12 1.44 3.75 -7.61
N ALA A 13 1.53 4.11 -8.90
CA ALA A 13 2.66 4.85 -9.44
C ALA A 13 2.81 6.23 -8.77
N LEU A 14 1.70 6.92 -8.53
CA LEU A 14 1.66 8.21 -7.84
C LEU A 14 2.16 8.11 -6.40
N GLY A 15 1.78 7.05 -5.68
CA GLY A 15 2.24 6.79 -4.32
C GLY A 15 3.77 6.68 -4.24
N TRP A 16 4.37 5.84 -5.11
CA TRP A 16 5.83 5.73 -5.20
C TRP A 16 6.50 6.99 -5.71
N TRP A 17 5.87 7.71 -6.64
CA TRP A 17 6.37 8.98 -7.14
C TRP A 17 6.48 10.04 -6.03
N ILE A 18 5.44 10.19 -5.20
CA ILE A 18 5.42 11.16 -4.08
C ILE A 18 6.52 10.85 -3.06
N PHE A 19 6.77 9.58 -2.77
CA PHE A 19 7.88 9.19 -1.90
C PHE A 19 9.25 9.56 -2.49
N ILE A 20 9.46 9.28 -3.79
CA ILE A 20 10.70 9.64 -4.49
C ILE A 20 10.89 11.16 -4.59
N ASP A 21 9.82 11.91 -4.80
CA ASP A 21 9.81 13.38 -4.75
C ASP A 21 10.29 13.88 -3.37
N GLY A 22 9.72 13.33 -2.28
CA GLY A 22 10.14 13.61 -0.91
C GLY A 22 11.62 13.32 -0.65
N LEU A 23 12.13 12.20 -1.15
CA LEU A 23 13.55 11.85 -1.07
C LEU A 23 14.44 12.85 -1.83
N THR A 24 14.03 13.23 -3.03
CA THR A 24 14.77 14.17 -3.88
C THR A 24 14.83 15.56 -3.23
N LEU A 25 13.72 16.01 -2.62
CA LEU A 25 13.67 17.27 -1.89
C LEU A 25 14.58 17.24 -0.65
N LEU A 26 14.53 16.17 0.14
CA LEU A 26 15.42 16.01 1.31
C LEU A 26 16.89 15.98 0.91
N TRP A 27 17.23 15.37 -0.23
CA TRP A 27 18.61 15.28 -0.70
C TRP A 27 19.18 16.63 -1.17
N ASN A 28 18.32 17.51 -1.69
CA ASN A 28 18.69 18.84 -2.18
C ASN A 28 18.65 19.93 -1.09
N LEU A 29 18.19 19.62 0.13
CA LEU A 29 18.19 20.57 1.24
C LEU A 29 19.63 20.87 1.69
N SER A 30 20.00 22.15 1.67
CA SER A 30 21.33 22.61 2.11
C SER A 30 21.55 22.46 3.63
N ASP A 31 20.48 22.55 4.43
CA ASP A 31 20.48 22.33 5.89
C ASP A 31 19.79 21.01 6.25
N ARG A 32 20.27 19.92 5.65
CA ARG A 32 19.73 18.58 5.90
C ARG A 32 20.13 18.10 7.29
N LYS A 33 19.14 17.94 8.17
CA LYS A 33 19.32 17.48 9.56
C LYS A 33 19.10 15.98 9.73
N ILE A 34 18.52 15.30 8.72
CA ILE A 34 18.16 13.88 8.75
C ILE A 34 18.66 13.18 7.48
N ALA A 35 19.20 11.97 7.64
CA ALA A 35 19.48 11.07 6.54
C ALA A 35 18.32 10.07 6.36
N PRO A 36 17.84 9.83 5.12
CA PRO A 36 16.90 8.75 4.84
C PRO A 36 17.56 7.41 5.18
N GLY A 37 16.90 6.61 5.99
CA GLY A 37 17.37 5.30 6.43
C GLY A 37 16.55 4.18 5.79
N ILE A 38 16.92 2.92 6.04
CA ILE A 38 16.19 1.77 5.50
C ILE A 38 14.76 1.70 6.07
N GLU A 39 14.57 2.23 7.29
CA GLU A 39 13.30 2.33 7.97
C GLU A 39 12.25 3.16 7.22
N ASP A 40 12.66 4.15 6.43
CA ASP A 40 11.75 4.98 5.63
C ASP A 40 11.25 4.23 4.38
N TRP A 41 11.91 3.13 3.96
CA TRP A 41 11.53 2.33 2.79
C TRP A 41 10.66 1.12 3.14
N ILE A 42 10.83 0.59 4.35
CA ILE A 42 10.15 -0.63 4.80
C ILE A 42 8.60 -0.50 4.72
N PRO A 43 7.96 0.59 5.20
CA PRO A 43 6.51 0.76 5.15
C PRO A 43 5.92 0.65 3.75
N GLY A 44 6.47 1.40 2.78
CA GLY A 44 6.02 1.39 1.39
C GLY A 44 6.19 0.03 0.70
N ILE A 45 7.28 -0.69 0.99
CA ILE A 45 7.51 -2.05 0.46
C ILE A 45 6.51 -3.04 1.06
N ILE A 46 6.32 -3.02 2.38
CA ILE A 46 5.36 -3.90 3.07
C ILE A 46 3.94 -3.64 2.57
N ALA A 47 3.54 -2.38 2.40
CA ALA A 47 2.23 -2.03 1.83
C ALA A 47 2.07 -2.55 0.39
N THR A 48 3.11 -2.45 -0.43
CA THR A 48 3.11 -2.97 -1.81
C THR A 48 2.99 -4.51 -1.84
N LEU A 49 3.68 -5.22 -0.94
CA LEU A 49 3.55 -6.68 -0.81
C LEU A 49 2.12 -7.07 -0.38
N GLY A 50 1.55 -6.33 0.57
CA GLY A 50 0.16 -6.52 1.00
C GLY A 50 -0.83 -6.33 -0.16
N MET A 51 -0.66 -5.29 -0.98
CA MET A 51 -1.43 -5.09 -2.21
C MET A 51 -1.33 -6.31 -3.14
N ILE A 52 -0.12 -6.80 -3.41
CA ILE A 52 0.10 -7.93 -4.32
C ILE A 52 -0.62 -9.18 -3.79
N ILE A 53 -0.48 -9.50 -2.50
CA ILE A 53 -1.12 -10.65 -1.88
C ILE A 53 -2.64 -10.57 -2.02
N VAL A 54 -3.26 -9.42 -1.70
CA VAL A 54 -4.71 -9.24 -1.81
C VAL A 54 -5.20 -9.41 -3.24
N ASN A 55 -4.47 -8.87 -4.22
CA ASN A 55 -4.90 -8.88 -5.62
C ASN A 55 -4.64 -10.21 -6.36
N LEU A 56 -3.79 -11.09 -5.81
CA LEU A 56 -3.47 -12.40 -6.39
C LEU A 56 -4.38 -13.54 -5.90
N ILE A 57 -5.15 -13.32 -4.83
CA ILE A 57 -6.05 -14.35 -4.29
C ILE A 57 -7.26 -14.51 -5.21
N ASP A 58 -7.46 -15.74 -5.67
CA ASP A 58 -8.66 -16.12 -6.41
C ASP A 58 -9.89 -16.08 -5.49
N LYS A 59 -10.97 -15.47 -5.96
CA LYS A 59 -12.18 -15.34 -5.17
C LYS A 59 -13.03 -16.59 -5.19
N GLU A 60 -12.86 -17.46 -6.19
CA GLU A 60 -13.45 -18.80 -6.18
C GLU A 60 -12.88 -19.62 -5.01
N ALA A 61 -11.57 -19.48 -4.75
CA ALA A 61 -10.92 -20.10 -3.59
C ALA A 61 -11.43 -19.54 -2.25
N LEU A 62 -11.96 -18.31 -2.20
CA LEU A 62 -12.56 -17.73 -0.98
C LEU A 62 -13.96 -18.29 -0.68
N ARG A 63 -14.74 -18.57 -1.73
CA ARG A 63 -16.13 -19.04 -1.66
C ARG A 63 -16.23 -20.49 -1.20
N GLY A 64 -15.25 -21.32 -1.56
CA GLY A 64 -15.20 -22.72 -1.13
C GLY A 64 -16.18 -23.63 -1.88
N ASP A 65 -16.55 -23.29 -3.12
CA ASP A 65 -17.50 -24.05 -3.94
C ASP A 65 -16.92 -25.39 -4.49
N GLY A 66 -15.69 -25.75 -4.12
CA GLY A 66 -15.07 -27.06 -4.40
C GLY A 66 -14.87 -27.90 -3.14
N TYR A 67 -14.86 -29.23 -3.29
CA TYR A 67 -14.75 -30.27 -2.24
C TYR A 67 -13.59 -30.15 -1.23
N ASP A 68 -12.76 -29.11 -1.31
CA ASP A 68 -11.53 -28.94 -0.53
C ASP A 68 -11.61 -27.74 0.42
N GLU A 69 -12.26 -27.94 1.56
CA GLU A 69 -12.39 -26.97 2.67
C GLU A 69 -11.01 -26.46 3.15
N HIS A 70 -9.95 -27.25 2.93
CA HIS A 70 -8.58 -26.88 3.26
C HIS A 70 -8.01 -25.77 2.34
N MET A 71 -8.55 -25.58 1.14
CA MET A 71 -8.13 -24.50 0.24
C MET A 71 -8.70 -23.15 0.71
N ALA A 72 -9.97 -23.14 1.14
CA ALA A 72 -10.69 -21.92 1.46
C ALA A 72 -10.18 -21.22 2.73
N TRP A 73 -9.83 -21.96 3.79
CA TRP A 73 -9.27 -21.32 5.00
C TRP A 73 -7.89 -20.71 4.71
N ARG A 74 -7.06 -21.34 3.87
CA ARG A 74 -5.74 -20.80 3.48
C ARG A 74 -5.90 -19.50 2.70
N ALA A 75 -6.82 -19.46 1.73
CA ALA A 75 -7.11 -18.23 0.98
C ALA A 75 -7.55 -17.08 1.90
N ARG A 76 -8.43 -17.36 2.87
CA ARG A 76 -8.87 -16.37 3.88
C ARG A 76 -7.73 -15.89 4.78
N LEU A 77 -6.81 -16.77 5.16
CA LEU A 77 -5.63 -16.38 5.93
C LEU A 77 -4.67 -15.50 5.13
N PHE A 78 -4.40 -15.82 3.87
CA PHE A 78 -3.58 -14.95 3.02
C PHE A 78 -4.25 -13.59 2.77
N LEU A 79 -5.58 -13.55 2.67
CA LEU A 79 -6.32 -12.31 2.56
C LEU A 79 -6.16 -11.45 3.81
N PHE A 80 -6.31 -12.07 4.99
CA PHE A 80 -6.07 -11.41 6.27
C PHE A 80 -4.61 -10.92 6.38
N LEU A 81 -3.65 -11.74 5.97
CA LEU A 81 -2.23 -11.37 5.96
C LEU A 81 -1.98 -10.18 5.03
N GLY A 82 -2.58 -10.14 3.84
CA GLY A 82 -2.46 -9.01 2.92
C GLY A 82 -2.99 -7.71 3.53
N PHE A 83 -4.15 -7.75 4.16
CA PHE A 83 -4.68 -6.60 4.91
C PHE A 83 -3.83 -6.21 6.11
N ALA A 84 -3.33 -7.19 6.86
CA ALA A 84 -2.46 -6.96 8.01
C ALA A 84 -1.14 -6.31 7.59
N LEU A 85 -0.57 -6.71 6.45
CA LEU A 85 0.63 -6.08 5.88
C LEU A 85 0.34 -4.64 5.44
N MET A 86 -0.78 -4.37 4.76
CA MET A 86 -1.14 -3.00 4.38
C MET A 86 -1.37 -2.09 5.60
N ALA A 87 -2.11 -2.56 6.61
CA ALA A 87 -2.31 -1.83 7.86
C ALA A 87 -1.00 -1.65 8.64
N GLY A 88 -0.13 -2.67 8.61
CA GLY A 88 1.22 -2.63 9.17
C GLY A 88 2.12 -1.61 8.47
N GLY A 89 2.02 -1.47 7.14
CA GLY A 89 2.70 -0.43 6.38
C GLY A 89 2.26 0.97 6.80
N ILE A 90 0.96 1.24 6.92
CA ILE A 90 0.48 2.54 7.42
C ILE A 90 0.96 2.79 8.84
N SER A 91 0.78 1.83 9.75
CA SER A 91 1.22 1.97 11.15
C SER A 91 2.73 2.22 11.25
N GLY A 92 3.52 1.50 10.46
CA GLY A 92 4.97 1.65 10.36
C GLY A 92 5.38 3.04 9.86
N SER A 93 4.77 3.54 8.78
CA SER A 93 5.04 4.87 8.25
C SER A 93 4.72 5.97 9.28
N VAL A 94 3.60 5.84 10.00
CA VAL A 94 3.22 6.77 11.07
C VAL A 94 4.21 6.69 12.25
N ALA A 95 4.65 5.49 12.63
CA ALA A 95 5.64 5.31 13.68
C ALA A 95 6.99 5.98 13.31
N VAL A 96 7.44 5.84 12.06
CA VAL A 96 8.63 6.52 11.54
C VAL A 96 8.46 8.04 11.54
N LEU A 97 7.31 8.55 11.08
CA LEU A 97 6.98 9.98 11.14
C LEU A 97 7.08 10.53 12.57
N VAL A 98 6.46 9.85 13.54
CA VAL A 98 6.45 10.31 14.93
C VAL A 98 7.85 10.24 15.57
N THR A 99 8.53 9.12 15.44
CA THR A 99 9.81 8.88 16.14
C THR A 99 10.98 9.66 15.55
N LYS A 100 11.03 9.82 14.22
CA LYS A 100 12.18 10.41 13.53
C LYS A 100 11.99 11.90 13.25
N TYR A 101 10.76 12.34 12.97
CA TYR A 101 10.50 13.70 12.51
C TYR A 101 9.75 14.56 13.52
N ILE A 102 8.82 14.01 14.30
CA ILE A 102 8.06 14.79 15.30
C ILE A 102 8.81 14.88 16.63
N TYR A 103 9.39 13.79 17.11
CA TYR A 103 10.05 13.75 18.42
C TYR A 103 11.36 14.55 18.48
N LYS A 104 12.04 14.72 17.34
CA LYS A 104 13.25 15.54 17.27
C LYS A 104 12.86 17.02 17.23
N GLU A 105 12.89 17.67 18.39
CA GLU A 105 12.66 19.11 18.51
C GLU A 105 13.64 19.91 17.61
N GLY A 106 13.10 20.88 16.85
CA GLY A 106 13.91 21.78 15.99
C GLY A 106 14.02 21.40 14.50
N LEU A 107 13.19 20.45 14.03
CA LEU A 107 13.06 20.14 12.61
C LEU A 107 12.11 21.08 11.88
N ASP A 108 12.62 21.71 10.84
CA ASP A 108 11.81 22.51 9.93
C ASP A 108 10.90 21.62 9.07
N ILE A 109 9.76 22.16 8.65
CA ILE A 109 8.79 21.51 7.75
C ILE A 109 9.46 20.77 6.57
N PRO A 110 10.48 21.33 5.88
CA PRO A 110 11.13 20.65 4.75
C PRO A 110 11.84 19.35 5.13
N ASN A 111 12.40 19.27 6.34
CA ASN A 111 13.04 18.04 6.81
C ASN A 111 11.99 17.00 7.25
N MET A 112 10.78 17.42 7.67
CA MET A 112 9.66 16.52 8.01
C MET A 112 8.89 16.01 6.78
N TYR A 113 9.04 16.66 5.64
CA TYR A 113 8.32 16.35 4.41
C TYR A 113 8.47 14.88 3.98
N LEU A 114 9.66 14.29 4.13
CA LEU A 114 9.89 12.88 3.77
C LEU A 114 8.97 11.93 4.55
N GLY A 115 8.82 12.12 5.86
CA GLY A 115 7.93 11.29 6.68
C GLY A 115 6.46 11.45 6.29
N ILE A 116 6.04 12.65 5.87
CA ILE A 116 4.68 12.89 5.39
C ILE A 116 4.45 12.16 4.06
N THR A 117 5.42 12.21 3.14
CA THR A 117 5.33 11.53 1.85
C THR A 117 5.28 10.01 1.98
N ASP A 118 5.96 9.42 2.97
CA ASP A 118 5.89 7.97 3.28
C ASP A 118 4.49 7.54 3.74
N VAL A 119 3.86 8.31 4.65
CA VAL A 119 2.47 8.03 5.08
C VAL A 119 1.49 8.17 3.91
N VAL A 120 1.64 9.23 3.10
CA VAL A 120 0.79 9.46 1.93
C VAL A 120 0.95 8.33 0.91
N GLN A 121 2.18 7.85 0.68
CA GLN A 121 2.44 6.69 -0.17
C GLN A 121 1.67 5.46 0.30
N CYS A 122 1.76 5.09 1.58
CA CYS A 122 1.07 3.93 2.12
C CYS A 122 -0.46 4.02 1.96
N ILE A 123 -1.03 5.21 2.17
CA ILE A 123 -2.47 5.45 1.96
C ILE A 123 -2.86 5.29 0.49
N LEU A 124 -2.09 5.87 -0.44
CA LEU A 124 -2.35 5.77 -1.87
C LEU A 124 -2.28 4.32 -2.38
N ILE A 125 -1.34 3.53 -1.85
CA ILE A 125 -1.24 2.10 -2.13
C ILE A 125 -2.51 1.38 -1.63
N MET A 126 -3.01 1.65 -0.42
CA MET A 126 -4.26 1.03 0.04
C MET A 126 -5.48 1.41 -0.81
N ILE A 127 -5.59 2.68 -1.22
CA ILE A 127 -6.68 3.13 -2.10
C ILE A 127 -6.58 2.39 -3.45
N SER A 128 -5.38 2.26 -4.01
CA SER A 128 -5.15 1.49 -5.24
C SER A 128 -5.60 0.03 -5.09
N THR A 129 -5.28 -0.63 -3.97
CA THR A 129 -5.77 -1.98 -3.67
C THR A 129 -7.29 -2.05 -3.62
N ALA A 130 -7.95 -1.09 -2.96
CA ALA A 130 -9.41 -1.05 -2.89
C ALA A 130 -10.05 -0.87 -4.28
N VAL A 131 -9.47 -0.01 -5.13
CA VAL A 131 -9.94 0.18 -6.51
C VAL A 131 -9.78 -1.10 -7.34
N LEU A 132 -8.64 -1.79 -7.25
CA LEU A 132 -8.42 -3.06 -7.95
C LEU A 132 -9.37 -4.14 -7.45
N TRP A 133 -9.56 -4.26 -6.14
CA TRP A 133 -10.49 -5.20 -5.57
C TRP A 133 -11.88 -4.99 -6.16
N ILE A 134 -12.41 -3.77 -6.11
CA ILE A 134 -13.74 -3.44 -6.64
C ILE A 134 -13.79 -3.78 -8.14
N ALA A 135 -12.75 -3.42 -8.89
CA ALA A 135 -12.67 -3.71 -10.32
C ALA A 135 -12.72 -5.23 -10.60
N GLN A 136 -12.02 -6.04 -9.79
CA GLN A 136 -12.04 -7.50 -9.89
C GLN A 136 -13.40 -8.07 -9.48
N ASN A 137 -14.08 -7.54 -8.46
CA ASN A 137 -15.42 -8.00 -8.06
C ASN A 137 -16.44 -7.81 -9.17
N THR A 138 -16.38 -6.68 -9.89
CA THR A 138 -17.26 -6.45 -11.04
C THR A 138 -16.99 -7.44 -12.19
N MET A 139 -15.81 -8.06 -12.26
CA MET A 139 -15.50 -9.05 -13.31
C MET A 139 -16.28 -10.36 -13.13
N GLU A 140 -16.35 -10.88 -11.91
CA GLU A 140 -17.04 -12.14 -11.59
C GLU A 140 -18.55 -12.03 -11.84
N THR A 141 -19.16 -10.92 -11.44
CA THR A 141 -20.61 -10.72 -11.64
C THR A 141 -20.99 -10.66 -13.12
N GLY A 142 -20.12 -10.13 -13.98
CA GLY A 142 -20.37 -10.03 -15.41
C GLY A 142 -20.40 -11.39 -16.12
N TYR A 143 -19.69 -12.41 -15.61
CA TYR A 143 -19.60 -13.72 -16.25
C TYR A 143 -20.81 -14.61 -15.93
N HIS A 144 -21.44 -14.42 -14.77
CA HIS A 144 -22.65 -15.16 -14.37
C HIS A 144 -23.95 -14.71 -15.06
N VAL A 145 -23.96 -13.58 -15.77
CA VAL A 145 -25.18 -13.04 -16.43
C VAL A 145 -25.27 -13.45 -17.91
N ILE A 146 -24.20 -14.03 -18.47
CA ILE A 146 -24.09 -14.40 -19.90
C ILE A 146 -24.12 -15.92 -20.14
N MET A 147 -24.32 -16.71 -19.08
CA MET A 147 -24.63 -18.16 -19.10
C MET A 147 -26.02 -18.36 -18.50
#